data_AF-A0A1G4JQ11-F1
#
_entry.id   AF-A0A1G4JQ11-F1
#
_cell.length_a   1.000
_cell.length_b   1.000
_cell.length_c   1.000
_cell.angle_alpha   90.00
_cell.angle_beta   90.00
_cell.angle_gamma   90.00
#
_symmetry.space_group_name_H-M   'P 1'
#
loop_
_entity.id
_entity.type
_entity.pdbx_description
1 polymer ?
#
loop_
_entity_poly.entity_id
_entity_poly.type
_entity_poly.pdbx_seq_one_letter_code
_entity_poly.pdbx_strand_id
1 'polypeptide(L)'
;MTELKELRERKFEDSIKLYSAVLKLIEKLESEHDGFENVEDVQSALSLLKKEIEGKITEVQRLNVQRKTLNAKSSGNENRESQAFNGTQVFCANILNAVRAKTDLKPGISLYELENSVSRELSQLLQGVSLVDQQKFKEYEFKIEQLHRENKQLTSQINKLKERWDSLVESARLKRNLQHE
;
A
#
# COMPACT_ATOMS: atom_id res chain seq x y z
N MET A 1 13.39 20.38 6.49
CA MET A 1 12.61 19.30 5.83
C MET A 1 13.46 18.45 4.88
N THR A 2 14.54 18.98 4.30
CA THR A 2 15.46 18.26 3.38
C THR A 2 16.32 17.21 4.10
N GLU A 3 16.94 17.57 5.24
CA GLU A 3 17.82 16.66 6.00
C GLU A 3 17.12 15.38 6.48
N LEU A 4 15.85 15.47 6.88
CA LEU A 4 15.08 14.32 7.37
C LEU A 4 14.70 13.35 6.23
N LYS A 5 14.63 13.85 4.99
CA LYS A 5 14.41 13.04 3.78
C LYS A 5 15.71 12.32 3.40
N GLU A 6 16.85 13.02 3.43
CA GLU A 6 18.17 12.45 3.16
C GLU A 6 18.55 11.38 4.19
N LEU A 7 18.29 11.63 5.48
CA LEU A 7 18.55 10.64 6.54
C LEU A 7 17.72 9.37 6.35
N ARG A 8 16.49 9.50 5.85
CA ARG A 8 15.57 8.37 5.62
C ARG A 8 15.93 7.60 4.34
N GLU A 9 16.44 8.28 3.32
CA GLU A 9 16.93 7.64 2.09
C GLU A 9 18.22 6.87 2.32
N ARG A 10 19.13 7.42 3.13
CA ARG A 10 20.30 6.68 3.61
C ARG A 10 19.89 5.40 4.34
N LYS A 11 18.87 5.45 5.21
CA LYS A 11 18.38 4.25 5.90
C LYS A 11 17.90 3.13 4.97
N PHE A 12 17.27 3.44 3.82
CA PHE A 12 16.84 2.40 2.89
C PHE A 12 18.00 1.81 2.09
N GLU A 13 18.90 2.68 1.62
CA GLU A 13 20.11 2.27 0.91
C GLU A 13 21.05 1.44 1.80
N ASP A 14 21.25 1.87 3.05
CA ASP A 14 22.05 1.18 4.04
C ASP A 14 21.42 -0.17 4.43
N SER A 15 20.10 -0.24 4.53
CA SER A 15 19.38 -1.49 4.77
C SER A 15 19.54 -2.47 3.61
N ILE A 16 19.42 -2.01 2.36
CA ILE A 16 19.63 -2.86 1.18
C ILE A 16 21.07 -3.38 1.15
N LYS A 17 22.06 -2.51 1.38
CA LYS A 17 23.48 -2.90 1.45
C LYS A 17 23.74 -3.93 2.54
N LEU A 18 23.12 -3.77 3.71
CA LEU A 18 23.26 -4.70 4.82
C LEU A 18 22.68 -6.07 4.45
N TYR A 19 21.46 -6.14 3.91
CA TYR A 19 20.86 -7.40 3.50
C TYR A 19 21.65 -8.08 2.37
N SER A 20 22.16 -7.32 1.40
CA SER A 20 23.05 -7.86 0.36
C SER A 20 24.40 -8.35 0.91
N ALA A 21 24.93 -7.72 1.96
CA ALA A 21 26.15 -8.20 2.63
C ALA A 21 25.89 -9.51 3.40
N VAL A 22 24.71 -9.67 4.00
CA VAL A 22 24.31 -10.92 4.65
C VAL A 22 24.16 -12.05 3.63
N LEU A 23 23.59 -11.81 2.45
CA LEU A 23 23.54 -12.83 1.39
C LEU A 23 24.94 -13.29 0.98
N LYS A 24 25.89 -12.36 0.81
CA LYS A 24 27.29 -12.70 0.52
C LYS A 24 27.97 -13.49 1.63
N LEU A 25 27.62 -13.23 2.88
CA LEU A 25 28.10 -14.01 4.03
C LEU A 25 27.54 -15.43 4.01
N ILE A 26 26.27 -15.60 3.64
CA ILE A 26 25.66 -16.93 3.50
C ILE A 26 26.29 -17.71 2.35
N GLU A 27 26.51 -17.08 1.19
CA GLU A 27 27.21 -17.69 0.04
C GLU A 27 28.64 -18.10 0.39
N LYS A 28 29.34 -17.25 1.17
CA LYS A 28 30.68 -17.56 1.67
C LYS A 28 30.65 -18.74 2.66
N LEU A 29 29.65 -18.81 3.54
CA LEU A 29 29.48 -19.90 4.49
C LEU A 29 29.22 -21.24 3.79
N GLU A 30 28.45 -21.23 2.70
CA GLU A 30 28.23 -22.41 1.84
C GLU A 30 29.50 -22.82 1.10
N SER A 31 30.29 -21.85 0.63
CA SER A 31 31.53 -22.11 -0.12
C SER A 31 32.70 -22.58 0.78
N GLU A 32 32.73 -22.18 2.05
CA GLU A 32 33.78 -22.57 3.01
C GLU A 32 33.51 -23.94 3.68
N HIS A 33 32.28 -24.45 3.55
CA HIS A 33 31.86 -25.68 4.20
C HIS A 33 31.18 -26.64 3.21
N ASP A 34 32.00 -27.38 2.45
CA ASP A 34 31.60 -28.50 1.59
C ASP A 34 30.82 -29.62 2.32
N GLY A 35 30.71 -29.56 3.66
CA GLY A 35 29.96 -30.52 4.47
C GLY A 35 28.46 -30.26 4.56
N PHE A 36 27.97 -29.07 4.16
CA PHE A 36 26.55 -28.72 4.27
C PHE A 36 25.66 -29.39 3.22
N GLU A 37 26.23 -29.89 2.11
CA GLU A 37 25.48 -30.70 1.13
C GLU A 37 25.01 -32.04 1.71
N ASN A 38 25.67 -32.53 2.77
CA ASN A 38 25.32 -33.82 3.39
C ASN A 38 24.26 -33.72 4.48
N VAL A 39 23.83 -32.50 4.85
CA VAL A 39 22.82 -32.26 5.90
C VAL A 39 21.66 -31.47 5.31
N GLU A 40 20.66 -32.22 4.82
CA GLU A 40 19.47 -31.72 4.13
C GLU A 40 18.73 -30.62 4.93
N ASP A 41 18.69 -30.74 6.26
CA ASP A 41 18.07 -29.76 7.15
C ASP A 41 18.80 -28.40 7.14
N VAL A 42 20.13 -28.41 7.08
CA VAL A 42 20.93 -27.18 7.10
C VAL A 42 20.88 -26.50 5.74
N GLN A 43 20.92 -27.27 4.65
CA GLN A 43 20.70 -26.76 3.30
C GLN A 43 19.31 -26.13 3.15
N SER A 44 18.28 -26.79 3.70
CA SER A 44 16.90 -26.28 3.70
C SER A 44 16.77 -24.99 4.51
N ALA A 45 17.38 -24.93 5.70
CA ALA A 45 17.39 -23.72 6.53
C ALA A 45 18.11 -22.54 5.87
N LEU A 46 19.27 -22.79 5.23
CA LEU A 46 20.02 -21.77 4.50
C LEU A 46 19.24 -21.26 3.27
N SER A 47 18.60 -22.15 2.53
CA SER A 47 17.74 -21.81 1.39
C SER A 47 16.54 -20.95 1.81
N LEU A 48 15.87 -21.31 2.91
CA LEU A 48 14.76 -20.53 3.48
C LEU A 48 15.24 -19.14 3.92
N LEU A 49 16.39 -19.07 4.59
CA LEU A 49 16.96 -17.81 5.06
C LEU A 49 17.34 -16.89 3.89
N LYS A 50 17.96 -17.42 2.82
CA LYS A 50 18.24 -16.65 1.60
C LYS A 50 16.96 -16.09 1.00
N LYS A 51 15.94 -16.93 0.82
CA LYS A 51 14.65 -16.54 0.25
C LYS A 51 13.97 -15.46 1.08
N GLU A 52 14.07 -15.53 2.41
CA GLU A 52 13.53 -14.51 3.32
C GLU A 52 14.28 -13.18 3.18
N ILE A 53 15.61 -13.21 3.11
CA ILE A 53 16.44 -12.01 2.96
C ILE A 53 16.24 -11.36 1.58
N GLU A 54 16.14 -12.14 0.51
CA GLU A 54 15.78 -11.66 -0.83
C GLU A 54 14.38 -11.04 -0.86
N GLY A 55 13.42 -11.69 -0.18
CA GLY A 55 12.09 -11.14 0.05
C GLY A 55 12.15 -9.78 0.76
N LYS A 56 13.03 -9.63 1.75
CA LYS A 56 13.21 -8.35 2.45
C LYS A 56 13.84 -7.27 1.59
N ILE A 57 14.80 -7.62 0.74
CA ILE A 57 15.41 -6.68 -0.23
C ILE A 57 14.35 -6.17 -1.21
N THR A 58 13.55 -7.06 -1.79
CA THR A 58 12.50 -6.67 -2.75
C THR A 58 11.40 -5.83 -2.11
N GLU A 59 11.02 -6.14 -0.85
CA GLU A 59 10.09 -5.33 -0.07
C GLU A 59 10.62 -3.91 0.16
N VAL A 60 11.87 -3.78 0.61
CA VAL A 60 12.52 -2.49 0.86
C VAL A 60 12.68 -1.67 -0.42
N GLN A 61 13.00 -2.32 -1.55
CA GLN A 61 13.05 -1.68 -2.86
C GLN A 61 11.67 -1.18 -3.31
N ARG A 62 10.61 -1.99 -3.13
CA ARG A 62 9.23 -1.61 -3.45
C ARG A 62 8.79 -0.39 -2.64
N LEU A 63 9.11 -0.34 -1.34
CA LEU A 63 8.82 0.80 -0.47
C LEU A 63 9.58 2.07 -0.92
N ASN A 64 10.82 1.92 -1.40
CA ASN A 64 11.58 3.04 -1.96
C ASN A 64 10.94 3.58 -3.25
N VAL A 65 10.51 2.70 -4.17
CA VAL A 65 9.86 3.09 -5.43
C VAL A 65 8.49 3.74 -5.18
N GLN A 66 7.65 3.14 -4.34
CA GLN A 66 6.32 3.68 -4.00
C GLN A 66 6.41 5.08 -3.38
N ARG A 67 7.47 5.37 -2.62
CA ARG A 67 7.71 6.70 -2.07
C ARG A 67 8.18 7.69 -3.14
N LYS A 68 9.09 7.29 -4.03
CA LYS A 68 9.55 8.15 -5.13
C LYS A 68 8.38 8.55 -6.06
N THR A 69 7.43 7.64 -6.29
CA THR A 69 6.22 7.92 -7.08
C THR A 69 5.21 8.82 -6.35
N LEU A 70 5.09 8.72 -5.02
CA LEU A 70 4.29 9.64 -4.20
C LEU A 70 4.86 11.06 -4.19
N ASN A 71 6.18 11.23 -4.09
CA ASN A 71 6.82 12.55 -4.15
C ASN A 71 6.69 13.23 -5.53
N ALA A 72 6.56 12.48 -6.63
CA ALA A 72 6.34 13.03 -7.97
C ALA A 72 4.90 13.52 -8.22
N LYS A 73 3.93 13.07 -7.40
CA LYS A 73 2.51 13.45 -7.50
C LYS A 73 2.08 14.51 -6.48
N SER A 74 3.00 14.97 -5.61
CA SER A 74 2.77 16.01 -4.62
C SER A 74 2.83 17.42 -5.24
N SER A 75 1.84 17.71 -6.08
CA SER A 75 1.39 19.08 -6.35
C SER A 75 -0.13 19.04 -6.38
N GLY A 76 -0.72 18.86 -5.20
CA GLY A 76 -2.18 18.88 -5.02
C GLY A 76 -2.69 17.89 -3.96
N ASN A 77 -3.00 18.43 -2.77
CA ASN A 77 -3.83 17.81 -1.72
C ASN A 77 -3.26 16.63 -0.92
N GLU A 78 -2.18 16.89 -0.17
CA GLU A 78 -1.80 16.07 0.98
C GLU A 78 -2.50 16.57 2.25
N ASN A 79 -3.59 15.92 2.67
CA ASN A 79 -3.99 15.96 4.09
C ASN A 79 -4.93 14.84 4.56
N ARG A 80 -5.16 13.76 3.79
CA ARG A 80 -6.10 12.70 4.21
C ARG A 80 -5.58 11.27 4.22
N GLU A 81 -4.46 10.95 3.57
CA GLU A 81 -3.96 9.56 3.51
C GLU A 81 -3.15 9.12 4.74
N SER A 82 -2.55 10.06 5.48
CA SER A 82 -1.74 9.73 6.67
C SER A 82 -2.55 9.22 7.87
N GLN A 83 -3.87 9.43 7.88
CA GLN A 83 -4.76 8.91 8.94
C GLN A 83 -5.18 7.45 8.68
N ALA A 84 -5.35 7.05 7.42
CA ALA A 84 -5.77 5.69 7.08
C ALA A 84 -4.67 4.65 7.36
N PHE A 85 -3.40 4.99 7.09
CA PHE A 85 -2.26 4.09 7.30
C PHE A 85 -2.01 3.78 8.79
N ASN A 86 -2.15 4.78 9.66
CA ASN A 86 -2.04 4.59 11.11
C ASN A 86 -3.21 3.76 11.67
N GLY A 87 -4.43 3.92 11.14
CA GLY A 87 -5.59 3.13 11.55
C GLY A 87 -5.42 1.62 11.27
N THR A 88 -4.93 1.28 10.07
CA THR A 88 -4.71 -0.12 9.68
C THR A 88 -3.57 -0.76 10.47
N GLN A 89 -2.48 -0.01 10.72
CA GLN A 89 -1.34 -0.53 11.48
C GLN A 89 -1.68 -0.76 12.96
N VAL A 90 -2.47 0.15 13.56
CA VAL A 90 -2.99 0.01 14.93
C VAL A 90 -3.99 -1.15 15.01
N PHE A 91 -4.85 -1.33 14.01
CA PHE A 91 -5.76 -2.47 13.93
C PHE A 91 -5.00 -3.80 13.86
N CYS A 92 -4.02 -3.93 12.97
CA CYS A 92 -3.19 -5.14 12.86
C CYS A 92 -2.41 -5.42 14.15
N ALA A 93 -1.87 -4.39 14.80
CA ALA A 93 -1.19 -4.54 16.09
C ALA A 93 -2.15 -5.02 17.20
N ASN A 94 -3.39 -4.51 17.23
CA ASN A 94 -4.41 -4.92 18.19
C ASN A 94 -4.86 -6.37 17.96
N ILE A 95 -5.06 -6.77 16.70
CA ILE A 95 -5.36 -8.18 16.33
C ILE A 95 -4.22 -9.10 16.77
N LEU A 96 -2.97 -8.76 16.45
CA LEU A 96 -1.80 -9.57 16.82
C LEU A 96 -1.62 -9.68 18.33
N ASN A 97 -1.86 -8.60 19.08
CA ASN A 97 -1.80 -8.61 20.53
C ASN A 97 -2.93 -9.45 21.14
N ALA A 98 -4.14 -9.41 20.58
CA ALA A 98 -5.28 -10.22 21.03
C ALA A 98 -5.03 -11.72 20.80
N VAL A 99 -4.46 -12.08 19.65
CA VAL A 99 -4.05 -13.46 19.34
C VAL A 99 -2.94 -13.90 20.29
N ARG A 100 -1.85 -13.12 20.42
CA ARG A 100 -0.71 -13.46 21.30
C ARG A 100 -1.08 -13.63 22.76
N ALA A 101 -1.85 -12.70 23.32
CA ALA A 101 -2.25 -12.71 24.73
C ALA A 101 -3.06 -13.96 25.12
N LYS A 102 -3.60 -14.70 24.16
CA LYS A 102 -4.39 -15.91 24.38
C LYS A 102 -3.76 -17.19 23.83
N THR A 103 -2.71 -17.08 23.03
CA THR A 103 -1.86 -18.20 22.59
C THR A 103 -0.68 -18.44 23.52
N ASP A 104 -0.40 -17.55 24.49
CA ASP A 104 0.53 -17.84 25.57
C ASP A 104 -0.02 -18.99 26.43
N LEU A 105 0.49 -20.18 26.13
CA LEU A 105 0.08 -21.46 26.70
C LEU A 105 0.33 -21.47 28.21
N LYS A 106 -0.74 -21.46 29.00
CA LYS A 106 -0.66 -21.98 30.37
C LYS A 106 -0.37 -23.49 30.27
N PRO A 107 0.54 -24.05 31.07
CA PRO A 107 0.80 -25.48 31.08
C PRO A 107 -0.48 -26.24 31.46
N GLY A 108 -0.94 -27.15 30.58
CA GLY A 108 -2.10 -28.01 30.81
C GLY A 108 -3.31 -27.83 29.87
N ILE A 109 -3.28 -26.86 28.94
CA ILE A 109 -4.35 -26.69 27.92
C ILE A 109 -4.21 -27.76 26.84
N SER A 110 -5.32 -28.43 26.47
CA SER A 110 -5.27 -29.45 25.42
C SER A 110 -5.10 -28.81 24.03
N LEU A 111 -4.41 -29.51 23.13
CA LEU A 111 -4.17 -29.05 21.76
C LEU A 111 -5.48 -28.72 21.01
N TYR A 112 -6.56 -29.45 21.33
CA TYR A 112 -7.90 -29.23 20.80
C TYR A 112 -8.57 -27.94 21.29
N GLU A 113 -8.34 -27.56 22.56
CA GLU A 113 -8.87 -26.29 23.11
C GLU A 113 -8.15 -25.08 22.49
N LEU A 114 -6.86 -25.21 22.23
CA LEU A 114 -6.08 -24.21 21.50
C LEU A 114 -6.60 -24.05 20.07
N GLU A 115 -6.77 -25.16 19.34
CA GLU A 115 -7.28 -25.17 17.97
C GLU A 115 -8.67 -24.53 17.87
N ASN A 116 -9.57 -24.84 18.81
CA ASN A 116 -10.89 -24.23 18.89
C ASN A 116 -10.83 -22.73 19.20
N SER A 117 -9.94 -22.31 20.10
CA SER A 117 -9.73 -20.89 20.40
C SER A 117 -9.22 -20.15 19.18
N VAL A 118 -8.18 -20.66 18.51
CA VAL A 118 -7.63 -20.07 17.28
C VAL A 118 -8.69 -20.00 16.17
N SER A 119 -9.47 -21.05 15.97
CA SER A 119 -10.55 -21.09 14.97
C SER A 119 -11.62 -20.03 15.23
N ARG A 120 -11.97 -19.81 16.51
CA ARG A 120 -12.93 -18.76 16.91
C ARG A 120 -12.37 -17.37 16.63
N GLU A 121 -11.13 -17.09 17.01
CA GLU A 121 -10.51 -15.79 16.79
C GLU A 121 -10.32 -15.50 15.29
N LEU A 122 -9.94 -16.52 14.50
CA LEU A 122 -9.85 -16.41 13.05
C LEU A 122 -11.21 -16.08 12.42
N SER A 123 -12.28 -16.71 12.90
CA SER A 123 -13.65 -16.43 12.44
C SER A 123 -14.07 -14.98 12.76
N GLN A 124 -13.74 -14.49 13.96
CA GLN A 124 -14.00 -13.09 14.35
C GLN A 124 -13.20 -12.10 13.51
N LEU A 125 -11.93 -12.42 13.22
CA LEU A 125 -11.08 -11.61 12.36
C LEU A 125 -11.65 -11.53 10.93
N LEU A 126 -12.01 -12.67 10.34
CA LEU A 126 -12.62 -12.72 9.01
C LEU A 126 -13.90 -11.89 8.94
N GLN A 127 -14.74 -11.96 9.97
CA GLN A 127 -15.94 -11.13 10.07
C GLN A 127 -15.59 -9.63 10.16
N GLY A 128 -14.59 -9.28 10.97
CA GLY A 128 -14.10 -7.90 11.08
C GLY A 128 -13.57 -7.35 9.75
N VAL A 129 -12.80 -8.15 9.02
CA VAL A 129 -12.30 -7.80 7.68
C VAL A 129 -13.45 -7.56 6.72
N SER A 130 -14.46 -8.45 6.70
CA SER A 130 -15.63 -8.27 5.84
C SER A 130 -16.39 -6.97 6.13
N LEU A 131 -16.51 -6.56 7.39
CA LEU A 131 -17.15 -5.29 7.76
C LEU A 131 -16.36 -4.07 7.29
N VAL A 132 -15.03 -4.12 7.43
CA VAL A 132 -14.14 -3.06 6.95
C VAL A 132 -14.25 -2.93 5.44
N ASP A 133 -14.24 -4.05 4.71
CA ASP A 133 -14.38 -4.04 3.25
C ASP A 133 -15.73 -3.48 2.82
N GLN A 134 -16.84 -3.91 3.44
CA GLN A 134 -18.17 -3.36 3.17
C GLN A 134 -18.24 -1.85 3.42
N GLN A 135 -17.63 -1.37 4.50
CA GLN A 135 -17.58 0.06 4.80
C GLN A 135 -16.77 0.82 3.74
N LYS A 136 -15.63 0.27 3.31
CA LYS A 136 -14.80 0.87 2.27
C LYS A 136 -15.51 0.92 0.92
N PHE A 137 -16.23 -0.14 0.56
CA PHE A 137 -17.07 -0.15 -0.64
C PHE A 137 -18.08 0.99 -0.64
N LYS A 138 -18.81 1.18 0.48
CA LYS A 138 -19.79 2.28 0.61
C LYS A 138 -19.14 3.66 0.50
N GLU A 139 -17.98 3.85 1.11
CA GLU A 139 -17.22 5.10 1.00
C GLU A 139 -16.83 5.41 -0.46
N TYR A 140 -16.38 4.39 -1.21
CA TYR A 140 -16.05 4.54 -2.62
C TYR A 140 -17.28 4.78 -3.49
N GLU A 141 -18.39 4.07 -3.28
CA GLU A 141 -19.65 4.31 -3.98
C GLU A 141 -20.13 5.76 -3.80
N PHE A 142 -20.16 6.23 -2.55
CA PHE A 142 -20.52 7.62 -2.26
C PHE A 142 -19.60 8.61 -2.98
N LYS A 143 -18.29 8.33 -3.02
CA LYS A 143 -17.33 9.21 -3.68
C LYS A 143 -17.52 9.22 -5.20
N ILE A 144 -17.79 8.06 -5.81
CA ILE A 144 -18.09 7.92 -7.23
C ILE A 144 -19.35 8.72 -7.58
N GLU A 145 -20.42 8.58 -6.80
CA GLU A 145 -21.65 9.34 -7.02
C GLU A 145 -21.45 10.85 -6.90
N GLN A 146 -20.67 11.28 -5.90
CA GLN A 146 -20.32 12.70 -5.75
C GLN A 146 -19.60 13.22 -6.99
N LEU A 147 -18.54 12.54 -7.41
CA LEU A 147 -17.75 12.93 -8.59
C LEU A 147 -18.59 12.90 -9.86
N HIS A 148 -19.52 11.95 -10.00
CA HIS A 148 -20.43 11.88 -11.13
C HIS A 148 -21.39 13.08 -11.17
N ARG A 149 -21.93 13.51 -10.03
CA ARG A 149 -22.76 14.71 -9.93
C ARG A 149 -21.97 15.97 -10.31
N GLU A 150 -20.77 16.13 -9.77
CA GLU A 150 -19.88 17.25 -10.10
C GLU A 150 -19.52 17.27 -11.59
N ASN A 151 -19.20 16.10 -12.17
CA ASN A 151 -18.87 15.99 -13.59
C ASN A 151 -20.06 16.37 -14.49
N LYS A 152 -21.28 15.95 -14.14
CA LYS A 152 -22.50 16.37 -14.83
C LYS A 152 -22.72 17.88 -14.76
N GLN A 153 -22.49 18.50 -13.59
CA GLN A 153 -22.60 19.94 -13.42
C GLN A 153 -21.59 20.69 -14.29
N LEU A 154 -20.32 20.28 -14.26
CA LEU A 154 -19.27 20.87 -15.08
C LEU A 154 -19.55 20.70 -16.59
N THR A 155 -20.01 19.52 -16.99
CA THR A 155 -20.42 19.25 -18.38
C THR A 155 -21.54 20.20 -18.83
N SER A 156 -22.54 20.44 -17.97
CA SER A 156 -23.61 21.41 -18.26
C SER A 156 -23.07 22.84 -18.40
N GLN A 157 -22.13 23.25 -17.53
CA GLN A 157 -21.50 24.57 -17.63
C GLN A 157 -20.68 24.72 -18.91
N ILE A 158 -19.93 23.68 -19.29
CA ILE A 158 -19.18 23.63 -20.56
C ILE A 158 -20.11 23.81 -21.75
N ASN A 159 -21.24 23.11 -21.78
CA ASN A 159 -22.20 23.23 -22.88
C ASN A 159 -22.79 24.65 -22.98
N LYS A 160 -23.18 25.26 -21.85
CA LYS A 160 -23.66 26.65 -21.81
C LYS A 160 -22.60 27.64 -22.31
N LEU A 161 -21.34 27.42 -21.97
CA LEU A 161 -20.23 28.27 -22.44
C LEU A 161 -19.99 28.08 -23.95
N LYS A 162 -20.09 26.85 -24.46
CA LYS A 162 -20.01 26.57 -25.90
C LYS A 162 -21.14 27.26 -26.66
N GLU A 163 -22.39 27.14 -26.21
CA GLU A 163 -23.53 27.83 -26.84
C GLU A 163 -23.35 29.36 -26.89
N ARG A 164 -22.84 29.95 -25.80
CA ARG A 164 -22.51 31.39 -25.76
C ARG A 164 -21.39 31.75 -26.72
N TRP A 165 -20.36 30.93 -26.79
CA TRP A 165 -19.24 31.11 -27.72
C TRP A 165 -19.73 31.03 -29.17
N ASP A 166 -20.51 30.01 -29.51
CA ASP A 166 -21.08 29.82 -30.86
C ASP A 166 -21.98 31.00 -31.23
N SER A 167 -22.80 31.50 -30.29
CA SER A 167 -23.62 32.70 -30.49
C SER A 167 -22.78 33.95 -30.79
N LEU A 168 -21.66 34.14 -30.08
CA LEU A 168 -20.74 35.26 -30.34
C LEU A 168 -20.05 35.13 -31.70
N VAL A 169 -19.63 33.92 -32.08
CA VAL A 169 -19.02 33.65 -33.38
C VAL A 169 -20.01 33.91 -34.51
N GLU A 170 -21.26 33.46 -34.39
CA GLU A 170 -22.30 33.70 -35.39
C GLU A 170 -22.66 35.20 -35.47
N SER A 171 -22.76 35.90 -34.35
CA SER A 171 -22.97 37.35 -34.34
C SER A 171 -21.83 38.11 -35.04
N ALA A 172 -20.57 37.70 -34.81
CA ALA A 172 -19.41 38.29 -35.48
C ALA A 172 -19.40 38.00 -36.99
N ARG A 173 -19.79 36.78 -37.41
CA ARG A 173 -19.94 36.40 -38.83
C ARG A 173 -21.01 37.25 -39.52
N LEU A 174 -22.19 37.38 -38.91
CA LEU A 174 -23.29 38.20 -39.42
C LEU A 174 -22.86 39.66 -39.59
N LYS A 175 -22.18 40.22 -38.59
CA LYS A 175 -21.68 41.61 -38.65
C LYS A 175 -20.67 41.80 -39.79
N ARG A 176 -19.78 40.83 -40.03
CA ARG A 176 -18.83 40.88 -41.15
C ARG A 176 -19.53 40.82 -42.50
N ASN A 177 -20.54 39.95 -42.65
CA ASN A 177 -21.29 39.83 -43.90
C ASN A 177 -22.05 41.12 -44.23
N LEU A 178 -22.68 41.75 -43.24
CA LEU A 178 -23.36 43.04 -43.39
C LEU A 178 -22.44 44.22 -43.71
N GLN A 179 -21.13 44.11 -43.43
CA GLN A 179 -20.13 45.13 -43.78
C GLN A 179 -19.53 44.92 -45.18
N HIS A 180 -19.75 43.75 -45.79
CA HIS A 180 -19.23 43.38 -47.11
C HIS A 180 -20.30 43.38 -48.21
N GLU A 181 -21.57 43.60 -47.86
CA GLU A 181 -22.64 44.07 -48.76
C GLU A 181 -22.64 45.60 -48.87
#